data_AF-A0A382CD60-F1
#
_entry.id   AF-A0A382CD60-F1
#
_cell.length_a   1.000
_cell.length_b   1.000
_cell.length_c   1.000
_cell.angle_alpha   90.00
_cell.angle_beta   90.00
_cell.angle_gamma   90.00
#
_symmetry.space_group_name_H-M   'P 1'
#
loop_
_entity.id
_entity.type
_entity.pdbx_description
1 polymer ?
#
loop_
_entity_poly.entity_id
_entity_poly.type
_entity_poly.pdbx_seq_one_letter_code
_entity_poly.pdbx_strand_id
1 'polypeptide(L)' 'VGPRDYGQQYNTGLEWGYKDLLFIRSGYKFNYDTQGMSFGMGVRFNSFRGDYSYASYGKYLFNIHRISAGIEF' A
#
# COMPACT_ATOMS: atom_id res chain seq x y z
N VAL A 1 -35.57 4.20 -10.98
CA VAL A 1 -34.09 4.15 -11.03
C VAL A 1 -33.60 4.14 -9.59
N GLY A 2 -33.25 2.97 -9.05
CA GLY A 2 -32.81 2.85 -7.65
C GLY A 2 -31.43 3.48 -7.48
N PRO A 3 -31.20 4.26 -6.41
CA PRO A 3 -29.90 4.87 -6.17
C PRO A 3 -28.87 3.75 -6.08
N ARG A 4 -27.72 3.96 -6.74
CA ARG A 4 -26.61 3.01 -6.75
C ARG A 4 -26.14 2.79 -5.31
N ASP A 5 -26.58 1.68 -4.73
CA ASP A 5 -26.26 1.15 -3.41
C ASP A 5 -24.80 0.64 -3.39
N TYR A 6 -23.86 1.57 -3.60
CA TYR A 6 -22.44 1.30 -3.45
C TYR A 6 -21.94 2.28 -2.39
N GLY A 7 -21.62 1.75 -1.20
CA GLY A 7 -20.93 2.50 -0.15
C GLY A 7 -19.76 3.27 -0.76
N GLN A 8 -19.69 4.56 -0.46
CA GLN A 8 -18.73 5.47 -1.09
C GLN A 8 -17.31 5.05 -0.75
N GLN A 9 -16.62 4.41 -1.67
CA GLN A 9 -15.27 3.92 -1.50
C GLN A 9 -14.28 5.09 -1.43
N TYR A 10 -13.71 5.31 -0.26
CA TYR A 10 -12.67 6.29 0.00
C TYR A 10 -11.32 5.60 0.11
N ASN A 11 -10.26 6.19 -0.42
CA ASN A 11 -8.90 5.72 -0.21
C ASN A 11 -8.09 6.91 0.28
N THR A 12 -7.50 6.79 1.46
CA THR A 12 -6.56 7.78 1.99
C THR A 12 -5.20 7.14 2.17
N GLY A 13 -4.14 7.91 2.00
CA GLY A 13 -2.78 7.42 2.14
C GLY A 13 -1.81 8.55 2.38
N LEU A 14 -0.69 8.19 2.99
CA LEU A 14 0.42 9.08 3.28
C LEU A 14 1.67 8.47 2.65
N GLU A 15 2.42 9.31 1.96
CA GLU A 15 3.67 8.95 1.31
C GLU A 15 4.76 9.89 1.80
N TRP A 16 5.84 9.32 2.30
CA TRP A 16 7.03 10.05 2.72
C TRP A 16 8.25 9.51 1.95
N GLY A 17 8.89 10.35 1.15
CA GLY A 17 10.19 10.06 0.54
C GLY A 17 11.31 10.91 1.14
N TYR A 18 12.46 10.31 1.42
CA TYR A 18 13.68 11.02 1.83
C TYR A 18 14.81 10.79 0.83
N LYS A 19 15.22 11.88 0.16
CA LYS A 19 16.39 11.96 -0.74
C LYS A 19 16.47 10.80 -1.77
N ASP A 20 15.32 10.30 -2.21
CA ASP A 20 15.23 9.17 -3.14
C ASP A 20 15.86 7.85 -2.63
N LEU A 21 16.30 7.78 -1.36
CA LEU A 21 16.92 6.60 -0.76
C LEU A 21 15.92 5.80 0.07
N LEU A 22 14.97 6.47 0.71
CA LEU A 22 13.99 5.86 1.58
C LEU A 22 12.59 6.36 1.21
N PHE A 23 11.67 5.42 1.11
CA PHE A 23 10.27 5.67 0.80
C PHE A 23 9.43 4.92 1.81
N ILE A 24 8.49 5.59 2.45
CA ILE A 24 7.54 4.98 3.37
C ILE A 24 6.16 5.37 2.89
N ARG A 25 5.27 4.39 2.76
CA ARG A 25 3.91 4.58 2.29
C ARG A 25 2.96 3.89 3.24
N SER A 26 1.96 4.62 3.73
CA SER A 26 0.88 4.08 4.54
C SER A 26 -0.43 4.38 3.85
N GLY A 27 -1.36 3.44 3.85
CA GLY A 27 -2.64 3.56 3.16
C GLY A 27 -3.76 3.00 4.02
N TYR A 28 -4.89 3.69 4.03
CA TYR A 28 -6.12 3.20 4.61
C TYR A 28 -7.23 3.42 3.61
N LYS A 29 -7.90 2.35 3.23
CA LYS A 29 -9.12 2.48 2.44
C LYS A 29 -10.27 2.67 3.45
N PHE A 30 -11.26 3.54 3.20
CA PHE A 30 -12.54 3.71 3.94
C PHE A 30 -13.77 3.30 3.07
N ASN A 31 -14.81 2.66 3.62
CA ASN A 31 -16.00 2.13 2.91
C ASN A 31 -15.83 0.98 1.87
N TYR A 32 -14.92 0.04 2.06
CA TYR A 32 -14.96 -1.26 1.37
C TYR A 32 -15.44 -2.31 2.38
N ASP A 33 -16.24 -3.27 1.93
CA ASP A 33 -16.67 -4.43 2.71
C ASP A 33 -15.47 -5.25 3.26
N THR A 34 -14.28 -5.08 2.67
CA THR A 34 -13.05 -5.85 2.95
C THR A 34 -11.86 -4.96 3.35
N GLN A 35 -12.11 -3.86 4.06
CA GLN A 35 -11.09 -2.83 4.16
C GLN A 35 -10.06 -3.05 5.25
N GLY A 36 -8.79 -2.99 4.86
CA GLY A 36 -7.69 -3.02 5.81
C GLY A 36 -6.57 -2.04 5.47
N MET A 37 -5.66 -1.95 6.44
CA MET A 37 -4.50 -1.07 6.42
C MET A 37 -3.44 -1.60 5.45
N SER A 38 -2.87 -0.72 4.64
CA SER A 38 -1.69 -0.99 3.83
C SER A 38 -0.50 -0.20 4.38
N PHE A 39 0.66 -0.82 4.39
CA PHE A 39 1.92 -0.22 4.80
C PHE A 39 3.00 -0.64 3.80
N GLY A 40 3.96 0.20 3.53
CA GLY A 40 5.00 -0.04 2.54
C GLY A 40 6.24 0.74 2.88
N MET A 41 7.38 0.13 2.61
CA MET A 41 8.69 0.73 2.78
C MET A 41 9.56 0.33 1.59
N GLY A 42 10.06 1.32 0.86
CA GLY A 42 11.04 1.17 -0.20
C GLY A 42 12.38 1.75 0.23
N VAL A 43 13.46 1.09 -0.17
CA VAL A 43 14.82 1.59 -0.01
C VAL A 43 15.51 1.51 -1.37
N ARG A 44 16.25 2.56 -1.73
CA ARG A 44 17.05 2.62 -2.94
C ARG A 44 18.48 2.96 -2.54
N PHE A 45 19.41 2.14 -3.02
CA PHE A 45 20.83 2.30 -2.74
C PHE A 45 21.63 2.11 -4.04
N ASN A 46 22.06 3.22 -4.63
CA ASN A 46 22.80 3.25 -5.89
C ASN A 46 22.02 2.61 -7.05
N SER A 47 22.34 1.36 -7.41
CA SER A 47 21.59 0.55 -8.40
C SER A 47 20.61 -0.43 -7.78
N PHE A 48 20.69 -0.68 -6.47
CA PHE A 48 19.84 -1.65 -5.81
C PHE A 48 18.56 -0.98 -5.31
N ARG A 49 17.44 -1.63 -5.53
CA ARG A 49 16.13 -1.21 -5.05
C ARG A 49 15.49 -2.36 -4.29
N GLY A 50 15.02 -2.09 -3.08
CA GLY A 50 14.24 -3.04 -2.28
C GLY A 50 12.92 -2.41 -1.90
N ASP A 51 11.81 -3.08 -2.16
CA ASP A 51 10.47 -2.62 -1.79
C ASP A 51 9.77 -3.69 -0.95
N TYR A 52 9.41 -3.34 0.28
CA TYR A 52 8.56 -4.11 1.15
C TYR A 52 7.16 -3.49 1.16
N SER A 53 6.12 -4.30 1.02
CA SER A 53 4.74 -3.83 1.09
C SER A 53 3.89 -4.86 1.81
N TYR A 54 3.21 -4.39 2.84
CA TYR A 54 2.23 -5.10 3.63
C TYR A 54 0.84 -4.56 3.31
N ALA A 55 -0.10 -5.45 3.03
CA ALA A 55 -1.50 -5.08 2.91
C ALA A 55 -2.33 -6.03 3.75
N SER A 56 -2.89 -5.51 4.83
CA SER A 56 -3.96 -6.18 5.55
C SER A 56 -5.24 -5.93 4.76
N TYR A 57 -5.86 -7.01 4.31
CA TYR A 57 -7.24 -6.99 3.87
C TYR A 57 -8.04 -7.55 5.06
N GLY A 58 -9.21 -6.98 5.34
CA GLY A 58 -9.96 -7.30 6.57
C GLY A 58 -10.31 -8.79 6.72
N LYS A 59 -10.96 -9.12 7.84
CA LYS A 59 -11.38 -10.43 8.42
C LYS A 59 -11.52 -11.69 7.54
N TYR A 60 -11.65 -11.58 6.22
CA TYR A 60 -11.82 -12.66 5.25
C TYR A 60 -10.60 -12.93 4.35
N LEU A 61 -9.61 -12.03 4.27
CA LEU A 61 -8.48 -12.19 3.34
C LEU A 61 -7.16 -12.06 4.09
N PHE A 62 -6.37 -13.13 4.06
CA PHE A 62 -5.10 -13.28 4.78
C PHE A 62 -4.15 -12.09 4.53
N ASN A 63 -3.33 -11.74 5.52
CA ASN A 63 -2.39 -10.62 5.40
C ASN A 63 -1.41 -10.85 4.25
N ILE A 64 -1.32 -9.88 3.33
CA ILE A 64 -0.47 -9.97 2.15
C ILE A 64 0.86 -9.28 2.47
N HIS A 65 1.95 -10.05 2.39
CA HIS A 65 3.31 -9.54 2.47
C HIS A 65 3.94 -9.67 1.08
N ARG A 66 4.35 -8.56 0.49
CA ARG A 66 5.06 -8.48 -0.77
C ARG A 66 6.47 -7.95 -0.51
N ILE A 67 7.46 -8.70 -0.96
CA ILE A 67 8.86 -8.31 -0.96
C ILE A 67 9.29 -8.27 -2.42
N SER A 68 9.89 -7.15 -2.82
CA SER A 68 10.41 -6.95 -4.18
C SER A 68 11.85 -6.45 -4.07
N ALA A 69 12.71 -6.93 -4.96
CA ALA A 69 14.06 -6.43 -5.12
C ALA A 69 14.32 -6.21 -6.61
N GLY A 70 15.01 -5.14 -6.94
CA GLY A 70 15.33 -4.73 -8.28
C GLY A 70 16.77 -4.22 -8.35
N ILE A 71 17.37 -4.36 -9.53
CA ILE A 71 18.68 -3.80 -9.85
C ILE A 71 18.49 -2.96 -11.11
N GLU A 72 18.87 -1.70 -11.06
CA GLU A 72 18.89 -0.77 -12.19
C GLU A 72 20.30 -0.70 -12.78
N PHE A 73 20.41 -0.79 -14.11
CA PHE A 73 21.67 -0.77 -14.87
C PHE A 73 21.74 0.49 -15.73
#